data_AF-A0A2T1EDW6-F1
#
_entry.id   AF-A0A2T1EDW6-F1
#
_cell.length_a   1.000
_cell.length_b   1.000
_cell.length_c   1.000
_cell.angle_alpha   90.00
_cell.angle_beta   90.00
_cell.angle_gamma   90.00
#
_symmetry.space_group_name_H-M   'P 1'
#
loop_
_entity.id
_entity.type
_entity.pdbx_description
1 polymer ?
#
loop_
_entity_poly.entity_id
_entity_poly.type
_entity_poly.pdbx_seq_one_letter_code
_entity_poly.pdbx_strand_id
1 'polypeptide(L)'
;MSQCCSSNKVTEKVPAISRQQVCPRDGTKGKPVELVTLKSLLIGAALERLDAQITYKFCPSSNCSVVYFSHTGQTFTTEDLKVPVFQKDFGEQVLTCYCFDWSRQRLGAEIEQTGTSTALSAITAHIKAKRCGCEVNNPQGSCCLGNVRAVIEQSKRGLT
;
A
#
# COMPACT_ATOMS: atom_id res chain seq x y z
N MET A 1 -34.35 14.31 -8.80
CA MET A 1 -33.02 14.63 -8.26
C MET A 1 -31.97 14.14 -9.23
N SER A 2 -31.63 14.95 -10.23
CA SER A 2 -30.88 14.48 -11.40
C SER A 2 -30.07 15.63 -11.98
N GLN A 3 -28.87 15.83 -11.43
CA GLN A 3 -27.75 16.54 -12.05
C GLN A 3 -26.55 16.41 -11.09
N CYS A 4 -25.74 15.35 -11.26
CA CYS A 4 -24.47 15.22 -10.54
C CYS A 4 -23.28 14.92 -11.48
N CYS A 5 -23.49 14.97 -12.80
CA CYS A 5 -22.43 14.72 -13.78
C CYS A 5 -22.54 15.69 -14.95
N SER A 6 -21.65 16.66 -15.01
CA SER A 6 -21.30 17.37 -16.25
C SER A 6 -19.80 17.60 -16.23
N SER A 7 -19.06 16.69 -16.87
CA SER A 7 -17.61 16.81 -17.03
C SER A 7 -17.32 17.66 -18.26
N ASN A 8 -16.87 18.89 -18.06
CA ASN A 8 -16.21 19.65 -19.13
C ASN A 8 -14.75 19.20 -19.22
N LYS A 9 -14.37 18.62 -20.37
CA LYS A 9 -12.98 18.34 -20.71
C LYS A 9 -12.32 19.64 -21.16
N VAL A 10 -11.45 20.18 -20.31
CA VAL A 10 -10.49 21.21 -20.72
C VAL A 10 -9.14 20.52 -20.90
N THR A 11 -8.67 20.44 -22.13
CA THR A 11 -7.32 20.00 -22.47
C THR A 11 -6.38 21.19 -22.37
N GLU A 12 -5.75 21.38 -21.22
CA GLU A 12 -4.61 22.29 -21.08
C GLU A 12 -3.30 21.49 -21.05
N LYS A 13 -2.35 21.91 -21.88
CA LYS A 13 -0.99 21.37 -21.95
C LYS A 13 -0.24 21.77 -20.67
N VAL A 14 -0.08 20.84 -19.74
CA VAL A 14 0.68 21.05 -18.51
C VAL A 14 2.19 21.00 -18.81
N PRO A 15 3.01 21.95 -18.29
CA PRO A 15 4.46 21.93 -18.46
C PRO A 15 5.07 20.67 -17.82
N ALA A 16 6.25 20.27 -18.27
CA ALA A 16 6.99 19.15 -17.69
C ALA A 16 7.51 19.52 -16.29
N ILE A 17 6.64 19.45 -15.27
CA ILE A 17 7.00 19.70 -13.87
C ILE A 17 7.94 18.60 -13.42
N SER A 18 9.07 19.00 -12.82
CA SER A 18 10.04 18.15 -12.14
C SER A 18 9.33 17.04 -11.38
N ARG A 19 9.42 15.82 -11.92
CA ARG A 19 8.67 14.68 -11.40
C ARG A 19 9.30 14.29 -10.07
N GLN A 20 8.86 14.84 -8.95
CA GLN A 20 9.38 14.46 -7.63
C GLN A 20 9.30 12.94 -7.48
N GLN A 21 10.44 12.26 -7.70
CA GLN A 21 10.54 10.80 -7.67
C GLN A 21 10.74 10.29 -6.25
N VAL A 22 11.12 11.20 -5.35
CA VAL A 22 11.55 10.92 -3.99
C VAL A 22 10.57 11.54 -3.01
N CYS A 23 10.37 10.85 -1.89
CA CYS A 23 9.55 11.31 -0.79
C CYS A 23 10.14 12.61 -0.23
N PRO A 24 9.32 13.67 -0.04
CA PRO A 24 9.82 14.97 0.43
C PRO A 24 10.32 14.94 1.87
N ARG A 25 10.01 13.88 2.64
CA ARG A 25 10.41 13.76 4.05
C ARG A 25 11.77 13.09 4.25
N ASP A 26 12.05 12.02 3.52
CA ASP A 26 13.24 11.18 3.75
C ASP A 26 14.06 10.90 2.49
N GLY A 27 13.69 11.48 1.35
CA GLY A 27 14.41 11.31 0.08
C GLY A 27 14.26 9.93 -0.55
N THR A 28 13.44 9.03 0.02
CA THR A 28 13.27 7.67 -0.50
C THR A 28 12.57 7.69 -1.85
N LYS A 29 13.10 6.98 -2.84
CA LYS A 29 12.45 6.81 -4.15
C LYS A 29 11.08 6.12 -3.99
N GLY A 30 10.02 6.81 -4.41
CA GLY A 30 8.65 6.32 -4.32
C GLY A 30 8.24 5.46 -5.51
N LYS A 31 7.33 4.52 -5.26
CA LYS A 31 6.72 3.64 -6.26
C LYS A 31 5.38 4.24 -6.72
N PRO A 32 5.05 4.28 -8.03
CA PRO A 32 3.74 4.74 -8.48
C PRO A 32 2.60 3.97 -7.79
N VAL A 33 1.50 4.67 -7.49
CA VAL A 33 0.30 4.07 -6.92
C VAL A 33 -0.94 4.66 -7.61
N GLU A 34 -1.92 3.80 -7.89
CA GLU A 34 -3.15 4.19 -8.55
C GLU A 34 -4.07 4.97 -7.61
N LEU A 35 -4.84 5.91 -8.16
CA LEU A 35 -5.74 6.76 -7.38
C LEU A 35 -6.82 5.93 -6.63
N VAL A 36 -7.21 4.78 -7.16
CA VAL A 36 -8.16 3.85 -6.50
C VAL A 36 -7.64 3.37 -5.14
N THR A 37 -6.32 3.19 -5.00
CA THR A 37 -5.71 2.77 -3.73
C THR A 37 -5.86 3.84 -2.66
N LEU A 38 -5.55 5.10 -3.01
CA LEU A 38 -5.74 6.23 -2.10
C LEU A 38 -7.22 6.37 -1.72
N LYS A 39 -8.12 6.35 -2.72
CA LYS A 39 -9.56 6.48 -2.48
C LYS A 39 -10.12 5.40 -1.55
N SER A 40 -9.61 4.18 -1.69
CA SER A 40 -10.07 3.03 -0.89
C SER A 40 -9.56 3.11 0.55
N LEU A 41 -8.32 3.58 0.76
CA LEU A 41 -7.62 3.43 2.03
C LEU A 41 -7.53 4.71 2.87
N LEU A 42 -7.67 5.90 2.29
CA LEU A 42 -7.68 7.14 3.04
C LEU A 42 -8.93 7.26 3.91
N ILE A 43 -8.78 7.80 5.12
CA ILE A 43 -9.90 8.19 5.99
C ILE A 43 -10.68 9.37 5.38
N GLY A 44 -11.91 9.61 5.84
CA GLY A 44 -12.78 10.67 5.29
C GLY A 44 -12.11 12.05 5.25
N ALA A 45 -11.56 12.49 6.38
CA ALA A 45 -10.88 13.78 6.48
C ALA A 45 -9.68 13.91 5.52
N ALA A 46 -8.98 12.81 5.21
CA ALA A 46 -7.90 12.81 4.24
C ALA A 46 -8.40 12.83 2.79
N LEU A 47 -9.51 12.15 2.51
CA LEU A 47 -10.16 12.17 1.20
C LEU A 47 -10.66 13.55 0.80
N GLU A 48 -11.14 14.35 1.75
CA GLU A 48 -11.56 15.74 1.50
C GLU A 48 -10.42 16.62 0.98
N ARG A 49 -9.17 16.28 1.33
CA ARG A 49 -7.96 17.01 0.91
C ARG A 49 -7.37 16.46 -0.39
N LEU A 50 -7.79 15.29 -0.85
CA LEU A 50 -7.18 14.57 -1.98
C LEU A 50 -7.37 15.34 -3.28
N ASP A 51 -6.27 15.77 -3.90
CA ASP A 51 -6.32 16.23 -5.29
C ASP A 51 -6.36 15.01 -6.22
N ALA A 52 -7.52 14.78 -6.84
CA ALA A 52 -7.76 13.66 -7.74
C ALA A 52 -7.23 13.87 -9.16
N GLN A 53 -6.69 15.05 -9.49
CA GLN A 53 -6.15 15.38 -10.81
C GLN A 53 -4.64 15.13 -10.92
N ILE A 54 -3.97 14.82 -9.80
CA ILE A 54 -2.52 14.57 -9.76
C ILE A 54 -2.20 13.10 -9.48
N THR A 55 -0.94 12.75 -9.72
CA THR A 55 -0.40 11.40 -9.48
C THR A 55 0.34 11.34 -8.15
N TYR A 56 0.26 10.16 -7.52
CA TYR A 56 0.89 9.88 -6.24
C TYR A 56 1.87 8.71 -6.33
N LYS A 57 2.77 8.67 -5.36
CA LYS A 57 3.72 7.59 -5.14
C LYS A 57 3.63 7.11 -3.70
N PHE A 58 3.78 5.80 -3.50
CA PHE A 58 3.98 5.16 -2.22
C PHE A 58 5.43 5.29 -1.76
N CYS A 59 5.66 5.71 -0.51
CA CYS A 59 6.97 5.73 0.13
C CYS A 59 7.25 4.40 0.85
N PRO A 60 8.19 3.56 0.36
CA PRO A 60 8.46 2.23 0.91
C PRO A 60 9.34 2.23 2.16
N SER A 61 9.86 3.38 2.59
CA SER A 61 10.73 3.50 3.75
C SER A 61 9.99 3.17 5.04
N SER A 62 10.64 2.39 5.90
CA SER A 62 10.09 1.98 7.19
C SER A 62 10.20 3.06 8.26
N ASN A 63 11.18 3.95 8.14
CA ASN A 63 11.45 5.00 9.13
C ASN A 63 10.81 6.34 8.76
N CYS A 64 9.78 6.32 7.92
CA CYS A 64 9.11 7.52 7.40
C CYS A 64 7.60 7.34 7.50
N SER A 65 6.89 8.22 8.23
CA SER A 65 5.43 8.08 8.36
C SER A 65 4.65 8.52 7.12
N VAL A 66 5.29 9.15 6.14
CA VAL A 66 4.65 9.44 4.83
C VAL A 66 4.37 8.13 4.12
N VAL A 67 3.11 7.89 3.75
CA VAL A 67 2.63 6.75 2.97
C VAL A 67 2.54 7.12 1.51
N TYR A 68 1.82 8.19 1.18
CA TYR A 68 1.67 8.69 -0.19
C TYR A 68 2.19 10.10 -0.32
N PHE A 69 2.80 10.41 -1.46
CA PHE A 69 3.23 11.77 -1.80
C PHE A 69 3.05 12.05 -3.30
N SER A 70 2.79 13.31 -3.63
CA SER A 70 2.69 13.78 -5.01
C SER A 70 3.94 14.56 -5.44
N HIS A 71 3.99 14.91 -6.72
CA HIS A 71 5.00 15.82 -7.26
C HIS A 71 4.79 17.29 -6.86
N THR A 72 3.61 17.64 -6.33
CA THR A 72 3.30 18.99 -5.82
C THR A 72 3.66 19.16 -4.35
N GLY A 73 4.19 18.11 -3.71
CA GLY A 73 4.54 18.11 -2.28
C GLY A 73 3.39 17.72 -1.35
N GLN A 74 2.18 17.44 -1.88
CA GLN A 74 1.09 16.91 -1.05
C GLN A 74 1.48 15.54 -0.47
N THR A 75 1.16 15.32 0.81
CA THR A 75 1.46 14.07 1.50
C THR A 75 0.26 13.52 2.27
N PHE A 76 0.27 12.20 2.43
CA PHE A 76 -0.60 11.45 3.33
C PHE A 76 0.28 10.55 4.19
N THR A 77 0.00 10.51 5.48
CA THR A 77 0.78 9.78 6.49
C THR A 77 0.05 8.54 6.96
N THR A 78 0.66 7.77 7.86
CA THR A 78 0.03 6.61 8.51
C THR A 78 -1.27 6.95 9.22
N GLU A 79 -1.43 8.18 9.72
CA GLU A 79 -2.65 8.64 10.41
C GLU A 79 -3.79 8.96 9.44
N ASP A 80 -3.48 9.13 8.15
CA ASP A 80 -4.48 9.41 7.11
C ASP A 80 -5.11 8.12 6.54
N LEU A 81 -4.70 6.93 6.99
CA LEU A 81 -5.15 5.64 6.44
C LEU A 81 -6.06 4.88 7.42
N LYS A 82 -7.00 4.12 6.84
CA LYS A 82 -7.94 3.24 7.57
C LYS A 82 -7.27 1.99 8.17
N VAL A 83 -6.07 1.64 7.69
CA VAL A 83 -5.36 0.41 8.06
C VAL A 83 -3.88 0.70 8.33
N PRO A 84 -3.24 -0.06 9.24
CA PRO A 84 -1.79 -0.02 9.40
C PRO A 84 -1.06 -0.37 8.10
N VAL A 85 0.15 0.18 7.92
CA VAL A 85 0.96 -0.01 6.72
C VAL A 85 2.12 -0.95 7.00
N PHE A 86 2.17 -2.10 6.30
CA PHE A 86 3.15 -3.18 6.53
C PHE A 86 4.61 -2.71 6.66
N GLN A 87 5.04 -1.77 5.80
CA GLN A 87 6.41 -1.27 5.81
C GLN A 87 6.72 -0.37 7.02
N LYS A 88 5.70 0.19 7.67
CA LYS A 88 5.82 1.26 8.68
C LYS A 88 5.36 0.81 10.07
N ASP A 89 4.65 -0.30 10.14
CA ASP A 89 4.22 -0.92 11.38
C ASP A 89 4.87 -2.30 11.55
N PHE A 90 5.60 -2.45 12.65
CA PHE A 90 6.35 -3.64 13.00
C PHE A 90 5.58 -4.59 13.93
N GLY A 91 4.34 -4.24 14.30
CA GLY A 91 3.49 -5.06 15.14
C GLY A 91 3.12 -6.41 14.51
N GLU A 92 2.91 -7.41 15.36
CA GLU A 92 2.62 -8.78 14.90
C GLU A 92 1.29 -8.90 14.16
N GLN A 93 0.31 -8.07 14.53
CA GLN A 93 -1.03 -8.08 13.93
C GLN A 93 -1.09 -7.43 12.55
N VAL A 94 -0.01 -6.75 12.12
CA VAL A 94 0.01 -6.04 10.85
C VAL A 94 -0.10 -7.02 9.68
N LEU A 95 -1.01 -6.71 8.77
CA LEU A 95 -1.24 -7.53 7.58
C LEU A 95 -0.06 -7.41 6.62
N THR A 96 0.46 -8.56 6.24
CA THR A 96 1.42 -8.72 5.15
C THR A 96 0.67 -8.98 3.83
N CYS A 97 -0.45 -9.72 3.87
CA CYS A 97 -1.44 -9.82 2.80
C CYS A 97 -2.79 -9.26 3.27
N TYR A 98 -3.18 -8.11 2.73
CA TYR A 98 -4.44 -7.42 3.07
C TYR A 98 -5.68 -8.03 2.41
N CYS A 99 -5.52 -8.89 1.40
CA CYS A 99 -6.69 -9.50 0.73
C CYS A 99 -7.22 -10.73 1.47
N PHE A 100 -6.36 -11.42 2.23
CA PHE A 100 -6.67 -12.73 2.83
C PHE A 100 -6.18 -12.83 4.28
N ASP A 101 -6.01 -11.66 4.92
CA ASP A 101 -5.67 -11.50 6.34
C ASP A 101 -4.50 -12.38 6.80
N TRP A 102 -3.39 -12.34 6.05
CA TRP A 102 -2.13 -12.89 6.54
C TRP A 102 -1.38 -11.83 7.31
N SER A 103 -1.41 -11.91 8.64
CA SER A 103 -0.59 -11.08 9.54
C SER A 103 0.81 -11.66 9.73
N ARG A 104 1.74 -10.87 10.29
CA ARG A 104 3.06 -11.37 10.71
C ARG A 104 2.91 -12.51 11.74
N GLN A 105 1.99 -12.36 12.69
CA GLN A 105 1.69 -13.37 13.71
C GLN A 105 1.28 -14.69 13.09
N ARG A 106 0.32 -14.67 12.15
CA ARG A 106 -0.17 -15.89 11.50
C ARG A 106 0.94 -16.62 10.74
N LEU A 107 1.80 -15.86 10.05
CA LEU A 107 2.96 -16.42 9.35
C LEU A 107 3.97 -17.01 10.33
N GLY A 108 4.30 -16.29 11.41
CA GLY A 108 5.22 -16.74 12.45
C GLY A 108 4.74 -18.02 13.13
N ALA A 109 3.48 -18.05 13.59
CA ALA A 109 2.91 -19.20 14.26
C ALA A 109 2.92 -20.48 13.41
N GLU A 110 2.63 -20.37 12.10
CA GLU A 110 2.69 -21.52 11.19
C GLU A 110 4.12 -22.06 11.05
N ILE A 111 5.11 -21.16 10.96
CA ILE A 111 6.52 -21.51 10.84
C ILE A 111 7.05 -22.13 12.14
N GLU A 112 6.71 -21.55 13.30
CA GLU A 112 7.06 -22.10 14.60
C GLU A 112 6.52 -23.52 14.80
N GLN A 113 5.28 -23.77 14.33
CA GLN A 113 4.62 -25.05 14.53
C GLN A 113 5.02 -26.12 13.51
N THR A 114 5.39 -25.74 12.28
CA THR A 114 5.59 -26.70 11.16
C THR A 114 6.98 -26.62 10.51
N GLY A 115 7.79 -25.62 10.84
CA GLY A 115 9.06 -25.30 10.18
C GLY A 115 8.90 -24.64 8.79
N THR A 116 7.67 -24.46 8.31
CA THR A 116 7.39 -23.91 6.97
C THR A 116 6.13 -23.03 6.97
N SER A 117 5.77 -22.44 5.82
CA SER A 117 4.51 -21.70 5.67
C SER A 117 3.81 -22.05 4.37
N THR A 118 2.49 -22.26 4.44
CA THR A 118 1.63 -22.48 3.28
C THR A 118 1.13 -21.17 2.66
N ALA A 119 1.43 -20.02 3.25
CA ALA A 119 0.89 -18.73 2.84
C ALA A 119 1.14 -18.41 1.36
N LEU A 120 2.36 -18.64 0.86
CA LEU A 120 2.69 -18.34 -0.54
C LEU A 120 1.85 -19.19 -1.52
N SER A 121 1.66 -20.48 -1.25
CA SER A 121 0.86 -21.34 -2.13
C SER A 121 -0.63 -20.99 -2.03
N ALA A 122 -1.15 -20.77 -0.82
CA ALA A 122 -2.54 -20.36 -0.58
C ALA A 122 -2.88 -19.03 -1.26
N ILE A 123 -2.07 -17.98 -1.06
CA ILE A 123 -2.26 -16.67 -1.69
C ILE A 123 -2.17 -16.79 -3.21
N THR A 124 -1.21 -17.56 -3.74
CA THR A 124 -1.07 -17.78 -5.19
C THR A 124 -2.31 -18.45 -5.77
N ALA A 125 -2.90 -19.44 -5.08
CA ALA A 125 -4.13 -20.08 -5.51
C ALA A 125 -5.30 -19.08 -5.57
N HIS A 126 -5.43 -18.20 -4.59
CA HIS A 126 -6.46 -17.15 -4.60
C HIS A 126 -6.25 -16.08 -5.67
N ILE A 127 -5.00 -15.71 -5.96
CA ILE A 127 -4.67 -14.82 -7.09
C ILE A 127 -5.11 -15.47 -8.41
N LYS A 128 -4.77 -16.74 -8.64
CA LYS A 128 -5.21 -17.49 -9.84
C LYS A 128 -6.72 -17.57 -9.96
N ALA A 129 -7.41 -17.68 -8.83
CA ALA A 129 -8.87 -17.65 -8.75
C ALA A 129 -9.49 -16.24 -8.85
N LYS A 130 -8.68 -15.20 -9.14
CA LYS A 130 -9.11 -13.79 -9.28
C LYS A 130 -9.82 -13.23 -8.04
N ARG A 131 -9.43 -13.66 -6.83
CA ARG A 131 -10.06 -13.23 -5.57
C ARG A 131 -9.36 -12.06 -4.88
N CYS A 132 -8.20 -11.63 -5.36
CA CYS A 132 -7.45 -10.53 -4.76
C CYS A 132 -7.92 -9.16 -5.32
N GLY A 133 -7.84 -8.14 -4.48
CA GLY A 133 -8.00 -6.72 -4.86
C GLY A 133 -6.91 -5.88 -4.22
N CYS A 134 -5.66 -6.08 -4.63
CA CYS A 134 -4.50 -5.46 -3.97
C CYS A 134 -4.52 -3.92 -4.10
N GLU A 135 -5.02 -3.42 -5.22
CA GLU A 135 -5.20 -2.01 -5.53
C GLU A 135 -6.26 -1.32 -4.65
N VAL A 136 -7.10 -2.08 -3.94
CA VAL A 136 -8.11 -1.57 -3.00
C VAL A 136 -7.69 -1.81 -1.55
N ASN A 137 -7.09 -2.98 -1.27
CA ASN A 137 -6.86 -3.44 0.10
C ASN A 137 -5.43 -3.17 0.61
N ASN A 138 -4.42 -3.12 -0.27
CA ASN A 138 -3.02 -2.99 0.14
C ASN A 138 -2.54 -1.54 0.00
N PRO A 139 -2.04 -0.89 1.08
CA PRO A 139 -1.46 0.45 1.00
C PRO A 139 -0.37 0.62 -0.06
N GLN A 140 0.37 -0.44 -0.38
CA GLN A 140 1.39 -0.42 -1.45
C GLN A 140 0.78 -0.36 -2.87
N GLY A 141 -0.51 -0.67 -3.03
CA GLY A 141 -1.22 -0.72 -4.32
C GLY A 141 -0.77 -1.86 -5.24
N SER A 142 0.01 -2.82 -4.74
CA SER A 142 0.57 -3.93 -5.53
C SER A 142 0.49 -5.26 -4.80
N CYS A 143 0.79 -6.36 -5.50
CA CYS A 143 0.77 -7.71 -4.95
C CYS A 143 1.64 -7.86 -3.68
N CYS A 144 1.08 -8.52 -2.66
CA CYS A 144 1.70 -8.73 -1.34
C CYS A 144 2.78 -9.82 -1.31
N LEU A 145 2.89 -10.67 -2.33
CA LEU A 145 3.75 -11.87 -2.30
C LEU A 145 5.22 -11.56 -1.96
N GLY A 146 5.73 -10.41 -2.39
CA GLY A 146 7.09 -9.97 -2.03
C GLY A 146 7.26 -9.74 -0.53
N ASN A 147 6.28 -9.09 0.11
CA ASN A 147 6.28 -8.84 1.55
C ASN A 147 6.11 -10.16 2.32
N VAL A 148 5.19 -11.03 1.88
CA VAL A 148 4.94 -12.35 2.49
C VAL A 148 6.22 -13.19 2.47
N ARG A 149 6.90 -13.26 1.32
CA ARG A 149 8.19 -13.97 1.22
C ARG A 149 9.23 -13.40 2.18
N ALA A 150 9.34 -12.07 2.28
CA ALA A 150 10.30 -11.43 3.18
C ALA A 150 10.04 -11.79 4.65
N VAL A 151 8.78 -11.81 5.09
CA VAL A 151 8.43 -12.20 6.46
C VAL A 151 8.78 -13.66 6.73
N ILE A 152 8.42 -14.58 5.81
CA ILE A 152 8.74 -16.01 5.96
C ILE A 152 10.25 -16.23 6.13
N GLU A 153 11.07 -15.58 5.29
CA GLU A 153 12.52 -15.69 5.37
C GLU A 153 13.10 -15.08 6.66
N GLN A 154 12.50 -13.99 7.17
CA GLN A 154 12.89 -13.39 8.44
C GLN A 154 12.56 -14.31 9.63
N SER A 155 11.35 -14.87 9.66
CA SER A 155 10.92 -15.79 10.73
C SER A 155 11.79 -17.04 10.80
N LYS A 156 12.17 -17.62 9.64
CA LYS A 156 13.06 -18.78 9.61
C LYS A 156 14.46 -18.50 10.18
N ARG A 157 14.99 -17.29 9.96
CA ARG A 157 16.30 -16.87 10.52
C ARG A 157 16.25 -16.61 12.02
N GLY A 158 15.09 -16.35 12.59
CA GLY A 158 14.91 -16.19 14.03
C GLY A 158 14.83 -17.52 14.80
N LEU A 159 14.63 -18.64 14.09
CA LEU A 159 14.58 -20.00 14.67
C LEU A 159 15.94 -20.71 14.68
N THR A 160 16.92 -20.17 13.96
CA THR A 160 18.32 -20.67 13.91
C THR A 160 19.18 -19.94 14.92
#